data_AF-A0A0A7HFX3-F1
#
_entry.id   AF-A0A0A7HFX3-F1
#
_cell.length_a   1.000
_cell.length_b   1.000
_cell.length_c   1.000
_cell.angle_alpha   90.00
_cell.angle_beta   90.00
_cell.angle_gamma   90.00
#
_symmetry.space_group_name_H-M   'P 1'
#
loop_
_entity.id
_entity.type
_entity.pdbx_description
1 polymer ?
#
loop_
_entity_poly.entity_id
_entity_poly.type
_entity_poly.pdbx_seq_one_letter_code
_entity_poly.pdbx_strand_id
1 'polypeptide(L)'
;MGTAGKFQGEAYVFGGSNPSTGFDCSGLTQYVYGQAGINLPRTAQAQYDATSKVAPSDVKPGDLVFFQGTYQCGDYITHVGIYVGGNKMYQSGGHGIGYASLDNSFWKAHLAGYGRVRK
;
A
#
# COMPACT_ATOMS: atom_id res chain seq x y z
N MET A 1 -1.47 -13.94 8.71
CA MET A 1 -1.22 -12.53 9.06
C MET A 1 0.22 -12.44 9.57
N GLY A 2 1.15 -11.91 8.77
CA GLY A 2 2.58 -11.85 9.07
C GLY A 2 3.00 -10.52 9.73
N THR A 3 4.23 -10.08 9.47
CA THR A 3 4.88 -8.89 10.08
C THR A 3 4.05 -7.60 10.04
N ALA A 4 3.21 -7.41 9.03
CA ALA A 4 2.34 -6.22 8.90
C ALA A 4 1.38 -6.02 10.08
N GLY A 5 0.82 -7.10 10.63
CA GLY A 5 -0.17 -7.01 11.72
C GLY A 5 0.40 -6.49 13.04
N LYS A 6 1.74 -6.46 13.19
CA LYS A 6 2.40 -6.00 14.42
C LYS A 6 2.25 -4.49 14.66
N PHE A 7 2.00 -3.72 13.60
CA PHE A 7 1.93 -2.26 13.65
C PHE A 7 0.49 -1.74 13.60
N GLN A 8 -0.51 -2.64 13.71
CA GLN A 8 -1.91 -2.25 13.63
C GLN A 8 -2.26 -1.21 14.72
N GLY A 9 -2.80 -0.06 14.31
CA GLY A 9 -3.15 1.05 15.18
C GLY A 9 -2.05 2.08 15.41
N GLU A 10 -0.82 1.86 14.90
CA GLU A 10 0.22 2.88 14.93
C GLU A 10 -0.13 4.07 14.03
N ALA A 11 0.28 5.26 14.44
CA ALA A 11 0.00 6.49 13.72
C ALA A 11 0.79 6.55 12.39
N TYR A 12 0.18 7.18 11.39
CA TYR A 12 0.85 7.49 10.13
C TYR A 12 1.96 8.50 10.35
N VAL A 13 3.16 8.19 9.86
CA VAL A 13 4.30 9.10 9.90
C VAL A 13 4.77 9.35 8.48
N PHE A 14 4.59 10.58 8.01
CA PHE A 14 5.03 10.99 6.68
C PHE A 14 6.56 10.83 6.54
N GLY A 15 7.02 10.09 5.53
CA GLY A 15 8.45 9.80 5.35
C GLY A 15 8.97 8.64 6.22
N GLY A 16 8.14 8.07 7.10
CA GLY A 16 8.49 6.92 7.92
C GLY A 16 8.62 5.64 7.08
N SER A 17 9.69 4.86 7.33
CA SER A 17 9.95 3.60 6.62
C SER A 17 10.48 2.50 7.53
N ASN A 18 10.42 2.68 8.85
CA ASN A 18 10.91 1.70 9.81
C ASN A 18 10.14 1.77 11.14
N PRO A 19 10.10 0.67 11.92
CA PRO A 19 9.35 0.61 13.18
C PRO A 19 9.72 1.69 14.21
N SER A 20 10.95 2.19 14.19
CA SER A 20 11.43 3.20 15.14
C SER A 20 10.98 4.61 14.80
N THR A 21 10.61 4.87 13.55
CA THR A 21 10.17 6.18 13.05
C THR A 21 8.70 6.20 12.63
N GLY A 22 8.03 5.04 12.62
CA GLY A 22 6.70 4.85 12.05
C GLY A 22 6.72 4.63 10.54
N PHE A 23 5.54 4.52 9.93
CA PHE A 23 5.41 4.18 8.52
C PHE A 23 4.48 5.15 7.78
N ASP A 24 4.90 5.56 6.58
CA ASP A 24 3.98 6.00 5.55
C ASP A 24 3.48 4.82 4.70
N CYS A 25 2.56 5.09 3.77
CA CYS A 25 1.94 4.06 2.93
C CYS A 25 2.97 3.18 2.20
N SER A 26 3.93 3.81 1.54
CA SER A 26 4.99 3.14 0.78
C SER A 26 6.12 2.55 1.64
N GLY A 27 6.37 3.12 2.82
CA GLY A 27 7.32 2.60 3.79
C GLY A 27 6.82 1.33 4.44
N LEU A 28 5.52 1.25 4.74
CA LEU A 28 4.89 0.02 5.26
C LEU A 28 5.01 -1.12 4.24
N THR A 29 4.64 -0.88 2.98
CA THR A 29 4.78 -1.89 1.93
C THR A 29 6.24 -2.29 1.74
N GLN A 30 7.15 -1.33 1.63
CA GLN A 30 8.58 -1.61 1.51
C GLN A 30 9.10 -2.51 2.63
N TYR A 31 8.75 -2.20 3.88
CA TYR A 31 9.17 -3.00 5.04
C TYR A 31 8.56 -4.40 5.01
N VAL A 32 7.25 -4.52 4.78
CA VAL A 32 6.56 -5.82 4.78
C VAL A 32 7.08 -6.74 3.68
N TYR A 33 7.30 -6.22 2.47
CA TYR A 33 7.86 -7.01 1.37
C TYR A 33 9.35 -7.29 1.57
N GLY A 34 10.12 -6.35 2.14
CA GLY A 34 11.52 -6.57 2.49
C GLY A 34 11.72 -7.72 3.47
N GLN A 35 10.83 -7.86 4.46
CA GLN A 35 10.81 -9.00 5.39
C GLN A 35 10.47 -10.34 4.68
N ALA A 36 9.79 -10.28 3.54
CA ALA A 36 9.54 -11.42 2.67
C ALA A 36 10.64 -11.63 1.60
N GLY A 37 11.74 -10.88 1.67
CA GLY A 37 12.87 -10.96 0.74
C GLY A 37 12.67 -10.23 -0.60
N ILE A 38 11.64 -9.37 -0.70
CA ILE A 38 11.32 -8.62 -1.92
C ILE A 38 11.67 -7.14 -1.71
N ASN A 39 12.60 -6.62 -2.52
CA ASN A 39 13.02 -5.23 -2.45
C ASN A 39 12.07 -4.34 -3.25
N LEU A 40 11.28 -3.52 -2.55
CA LEU A 40 10.42 -2.50 -3.15
C LEU A 40 11.08 -1.11 -3.11
N PRO A 41 10.88 -0.28 -4.15
CA PRO A 41 11.26 1.13 -4.12
C PRO A 41 10.58 1.92 -2.99
N ARG A 42 11.15 3.07 -2.64
CA ARG A 42 10.71 3.86 -1.48
C ARG A 42 9.37 4.56 -1.67
N THR A 43 9.01 4.99 -2.88
CA THR A 43 7.81 5.79 -3.15
C THR A 43 6.69 4.95 -3.75
N ALA A 44 5.44 5.34 -3.52
CA ALA A 44 4.27 4.65 -4.07
C ALA A 44 4.29 4.64 -5.62
N GLN A 45 4.70 5.76 -6.23
CA GLN A 45 4.93 5.85 -7.67
C GLN A 45 5.96 4.84 -8.17
N ALA A 46 7.15 4.78 -7.56
CA ALA A 46 8.17 3.84 -8.00
C ALA A 46 7.78 2.38 -7.76
N GLN A 47 7.01 2.08 -6.71
CA GLN A 47 6.43 0.75 -6.49
C GLN A 47 5.41 0.40 -7.58
N TYR A 48 4.59 1.35 -8.00
CA TYR A 48 3.68 1.16 -9.13
C TYR A 48 4.47 0.82 -10.39
N ASP A 49 5.53 1.56 -10.69
CA ASP A 49 6.35 1.34 -11.89
C ASP A 49 7.15 0.03 -11.85
N ALA A 50 7.55 -0.42 -10.65
CA ALA A 50 8.25 -1.69 -10.44
C ALA A 50 7.34 -2.93 -10.45
N THR A 51 6.01 -2.76 -10.41
CA THR A 51 5.05 -3.89 -10.38
C THR A 51 4.44 -4.19 -11.75
N SER A 52 4.09 -5.46 -11.96
CA SER A 52 3.30 -5.86 -13.13
C SER A 52 1.85 -5.49 -12.92
N LYS A 53 1.22 -4.77 -13.86
CA LYS A 53 -0.19 -4.38 -13.73
C LYS A 53 -1.09 -5.62 -13.71
N VAL A 54 -2.06 -5.62 -12.80
CA VAL A 54 -3.02 -6.71 -12.60
C VAL A 54 -4.42 -6.19 -12.86
N ALA A 55 -5.21 -6.95 -13.62
CA ALA A 55 -6.61 -6.63 -13.82
C ALA A 55 -7.38 -6.80 -12.49
N PRO A 56 -8.42 -5.98 -12.21
CA PRO A 56 -9.22 -6.13 -10.99
C PRO A 56 -9.80 -7.53 -10.77
N SER A 57 -10.08 -8.27 -11.85
CA SER A 57 -10.55 -9.67 -11.79
C SER A 57 -9.48 -10.67 -11.35
N ASP A 58 -8.20 -10.33 -11.50
CA ASP A 58 -7.05 -11.22 -11.27
C ASP A 58 -6.25 -10.86 -10.01
N VAL A 59 -6.73 -9.87 -9.24
CA VAL A 59 -6.09 -9.41 -8.00
C VAL A 59 -6.15 -10.51 -6.94
N LYS A 60 -5.02 -10.75 -6.29
CA LYS A 60 -4.84 -11.79 -5.27
C LYS A 60 -4.27 -11.19 -3.99
N PRO A 61 -4.57 -11.77 -2.81
CA PRO A 61 -3.93 -11.35 -1.57
C PRO A 61 -2.40 -11.32 -1.71
N GLY A 62 -1.78 -10.21 -1.33
CA GLY A 62 -0.36 -9.95 -1.53
C GLY A 62 -0.01 -9.20 -2.82
N ASP A 63 -0.99 -8.80 -3.63
CA ASP A 63 -0.80 -7.75 -4.64
C ASP A 63 -0.87 -6.36 -3.97
N LEU A 64 -0.24 -5.37 -4.60
CA LEU A 64 -0.35 -3.97 -4.21
C LEU A 64 -1.57 -3.32 -4.88
N VAL A 65 -2.27 -2.46 -4.15
CA VAL A 65 -3.34 -1.60 -4.66
C VAL A 65 -2.88 -0.15 -4.60
N PHE A 66 -3.08 0.58 -5.69
CA PHE A 66 -2.56 1.93 -5.88
C PHE A 66 -3.69 2.93 -6.09
N PHE A 67 -3.50 4.14 -5.57
CA PHE A 67 -4.48 5.22 -5.64
C PHE A 67 -3.83 6.54 -6.05
N GLN A 68 -4.63 7.38 -6.68
CA GLN A 68 -4.28 8.70 -7.17
C GLN A 68 -5.12 9.79 -6.49
N GLY A 69 -4.60 11.01 -6.40
CA GLY A 69 -5.35 12.17 -5.89
C GLY A 69 -5.80 12.09 -4.43
N THR A 70 -5.21 11.22 -3.61
CA THR A 70 -5.58 11.08 -2.19
C THR A 70 -5.03 12.22 -1.32
N TYR A 71 -4.02 12.93 -1.81
CA TYR A 71 -3.54 14.21 -1.29
C TYR A 71 -2.88 14.98 -2.45
N GLN A 72 -2.67 16.28 -2.25
CA GLN A 72 -2.07 17.13 -3.26
C GLN A 72 -0.56 16.86 -3.36
N CYS A 73 -0.13 16.17 -4.42
CA CYS A 73 1.27 16.04 -4.81
C CYS A 73 1.43 16.09 -6.33
N GLY A 74 2.67 16.18 -6.81
CA GLY A 74 2.99 16.18 -8.25
C GLY A 74 3.04 14.80 -8.89
N ASP A 75 2.91 13.72 -8.11
CA ASP A 75 2.98 12.34 -8.59
C ASP A 75 1.60 11.81 -8.99
N TYR A 76 1.57 10.90 -9.96
CA TYR A 76 0.32 10.24 -10.39
C TYR A 76 -0.22 9.31 -9.31
N ILE A 77 0.64 8.52 -8.68
CA ILE A 77 0.29 7.64 -7.57
C ILE A 77 0.62 8.32 -6.24
N THR A 78 -0.44 8.63 -5.49
CA THR A 78 -0.34 9.27 -4.18
C THR A 78 -0.32 8.26 -3.05
N HIS A 79 -0.94 7.08 -3.21
CA HIS A 79 -1.08 6.13 -2.10
C HIS A 79 -0.98 4.67 -2.55
N VAL A 80 -0.52 3.80 -1.64
CA VAL A 80 -0.37 2.36 -1.87
C VAL A 80 -0.79 1.57 -0.64
N GLY A 81 -1.42 0.42 -0.86
CA GLY A 81 -1.77 -0.57 0.18
C GLY A 81 -1.52 -1.99 -0.31
N ILE A 82 -1.57 -2.94 0.62
CA ILE A 82 -1.45 -4.38 0.35
C ILE A 82 -2.86 -4.96 0.26
N TYR A 83 -3.24 -5.51 -0.88
CA TYR A 83 -4.52 -6.19 -1.02
C TYR A 83 -4.53 -7.48 -0.19
N VAL A 84 -5.56 -7.67 0.63
CA VAL A 84 -5.68 -8.83 1.53
C VAL A 84 -6.87 -9.74 1.18
N GLY A 85 -7.56 -9.47 0.06
CA GLY A 85 -8.76 -10.21 -0.34
C GLY A 85 -10.05 -9.60 0.20
N GLY A 86 -11.18 -10.04 -0.35
CA GLY A 86 -12.52 -9.61 0.08
C GLY A 86 -12.75 -8.10 0.00
N ASN A 87 -12.26 -7.45 -1.06
CA ASN A 87 -12.31 -6.00 -1.24
C ASN A 87 -11.70 -5.19 -0.08
N LYS A 88 -10.64 -5.73 0.56
CA LYS A 88 -9.92 -5.04 1.63
C LYS A 88 -8.45 -4.90 1.30
N MET A 89 -7.87 -3.84 1.83
CA MET A 89 -6.43 -3.61 1.84
C MET A 89 -5.91 -3.41 3.26
N TYR A 90 -4.63 -3.65 3.45
CA TYR A 90 -3.87 -3.25 4.64
C TYR A 90 -2.93 -2.11 4.24
N GLN A 91 -3.01 -0.99 4.95
CA GLN A 91 -2.35 0.25 4.55
C GLN A 91 -1.93 1.08 5.77
N SER A 92 -1.01 2.02 5.54
CA SER A 92 -0.73 3.13 6.46
C SER A 92 -1.29 4.41 5.87
N GLY A 93 -2.34 4.96 6.47
CA GLY A 93 -3.00 6.17 5.98
C GLY A 93 -3.42 7.10 7.11
N GLY A 94 -4.19 8.16 6.81
CA GLY A 94 -4.54 9.21 7.79
C GLY A 94 -5.21 8.72 9.08
N HIS A 95 -5.74 7.50 9.11
CA HIS A 95 -6.32 6.87 10.31
C HIS A 95 -5.37 5.85 11.00
N GLY A 96 -4.09 5.87 10.66
CA GLY A 96 -3.08 4.92 11.14
C GLY A 96 -2.97 3.67 10.27
N ILE A 97 -2.19 2.72 10.76
CA ILE A 97 -1.92 1.44 10.09
C ILE A 97 -3.06 0.47 10.38
N GLY A 98 -3.67 -0.07 9.33
CA GLY A 98 -4.76 -1.03 9.49
C GLY A 98 -5.46 -1.42 8.21
N TYR A 99 -6.60 -2.08 8.38
CA TYR A 99 -7.44 -2.51 7.28
C TYR A 99 -8.34 -1.37 6.79
N ALA A 100 -8.45 -1.23 5.48
CA ALA A 100 -9.40 -0.35 4.83
C ALA A 100 -10.22 -1.13 3.79
N SER A 101 -11.53 -0.83 3.71
CA SER A 101 -12.41 -1.39 2.70
C SER A 101 -12.30 -0.60 1.40
N LEU A 102 -12.04 -1.30 0.29
CA LEU A 102 -12.04 -0.76 -1.07
C LEU A 102 -13.45 -0.45 -1.57
N ASP A 103 -14.50 -0.88 -0.86
CA ASP A 103 -15.88 -0.56 -1.21
C ASP A 103 -16.30 0.86 -0.86
N ASN A 104 -15.48 1.59 -0.09
CA ASN A 104 -15.70 3.00 0.23
C ASN A 104 -15.65 3.85 -1.05
N SER A 105 -16.63 4.74 -1.22
CA SER A 105 -16.71 5.69 -2.34
C SER A 105 -15.42 6.48 -2.55
N PHE A 106 -14.71 6.84 -1.47
CA PHE A 106 -13.41 7.50 -1.55
C PHE A 106 -12.39 6.61 -2.27
N TRP A 107 -12.15 5.40 -1.77
CA TRP A 107 -11.16 4.49 -2.36
C TRP A 107 -11.54 4.05 -3.78
N LYS A 108 -12.84 3.92 -4.09
CA LYS A 108 -13.30 3.66 -5.45
C LYS A 108 -13.00 4.81 -6.41
N ALA A 109 -13.26 6.05 -6.00
CA ALA A 109 -13.00 7.23 -6.82
C ALA A 109 -11.50 7.46 -7.06
N HIS A 110 -10.65 7.07 -6.10
CA HIS A 110 -9.22 7.27 -6.14
C HIS A 110 -8.44 6.05 -6.67
N LEU A 111 -9.09 4.93 -6.98
CA LEU A 111 -8.42 3.70 -7.42
C LEU A 111 -7.71 3.92 -8.76
N ALA A 112 -6.38 3.79 -8.76
CA ALA A 112 -5.57 3.87 -9.97
C ALA A 112 -5.30 2.49 -10.59
N GLY A 113 -5.22 1.44 -9.78
CA GLY A 113 -5.09 0.06 -10.24
C GLY A 113 -4.39 -0.87 -9.26
N TYR A 114 -4.05 -2.06 -9.74
CA TYR A 114 -3.37 -3.11 -8.97
C TYR A 114 -2.04 -3.48 -9.60
N GLY A 115 -1.08 -3.92 -8.77
CA GLY A 115 0.22 -4.37 -9.25
C GLY A 115 0.74 -5.56 -8.45
N ARG A 116 1.28 -6.55 -9.17
CA ARG A 116 1.92 -7.72 -8.59
C ARG A 116 3.43 -7.52 -8.56
N VAL A 117 4.01 -7.72 -7.39
CA VAL A 117 5.47 -7.79 -7.23
C VAL A 117 6.01 -9.05 -7.90
N ARG A 118 7.12 -8.89 -8.62
CA ARG A 118 7.88 -10.02 -9.16
C ARG A 118 8.88 -10.45 -8.08
N LYS A 119 8.96 -11.77 -7.83
CA LYS A 119 10.01 -12.38 -7.02
C LYS A 119 11.31 -12.47 -7.81
#